data_AF-A0A0E2Q140-F1
#
_entry.id   AF-A0A0E2Q140-F1
#
_cell.length_a   1.000
_cell.length_b   1.000
_cell.length_c   1.000
_cell.angle_alpha   90.00
_cell.angle_beta   90.00
_cell.angle_gamma   90.00
#
_symmetry.space_group_name_H-M   'P 1'
#
loop_
_entity.id
_entity.type
_entity.pdbx_description
1 polymer ?
#
loop_
_entity_poly.entity_id
_entity_poly.type
_entity_poly.pdbx_seq_one_letter_code
_entity_poly.pdbx_strand_id
1 'polypeptide(L)'
;MQQIVLPIKDSNVLKMVQDTLPDSFRAGRRNYTIFQVGKATLLRVSDVMTLKKSDIYNSDGSVKHTAFIHDKKTGKANTLYLKPVQQDLLQYHDWLVQENINSEWLFPSTSHHNRHITEQTVL
;
A
#
# COMPACT_ATOMS: atom_id res chain seq x y z
N MET A 1 -14.33 -17.96 15.92
CA MET A 1 -13.29 -17.37 16.78
C MET A 1 -13.34 -15.86 16.57
N GLN A 2 -13.52 -15.06 17.62
CA GLN A 2 -13.42 -13.60 17.51
C GLN A 2 -11.94 -13.24 17.52
N GLN A 3 -11.47 -12.62 16.44
CA GLN A 3 -10.09 -12.17 16.32
C GLN A 3 -9.94 -10.84 17.06
N ILE A 4 -9.21 -10.86 18.18
CA ILE A 4 -8.95 -9.66 18.98
C ILE A 4 -7.72 -8.96 18.37
N VAL A 5 -7.92 -7.75 17.85
CA VAL A 5 -6.87 -6.94 17.25
C VAL A 5 -6.33 -5.97 18.30
N LEU A 6 -5.04 -6.08 18.63
CA LEU A 6 -4.38 -5.20 19.60
C LEU A 6 -3.50 -4.15 18.88
N PRO A 7 -3.35 -2.94 19.44
CA PRO A 7 -2.42 -1.95 18.90
C PRO A 7 -0.97 -2.45 18.98
N ILE A 8 -0.19 -2.20 17.93
CA ILE A 8 1.25 -2.44 17.96
C ILE A 8 1.90 -1.34 18.82
N LYS A 9 2.47 -1.75 19.96
CA LYS A 9 3.10 -0.82 20.94
C LYS A 9 4.62 -0.96 21.00
N ASP A 10 5.17 -2.04 20.44
CA ASP A 10 6.58 -2.41 20.55
C ASP A 10 7.27 -2.31 19.18
N SER A 11 8.42 -1.63 19.15
CA SER A 11 9.24 -1.43 17.95
C SER A 11 9.85 -2.73 17.43
N ASN A 12 10.12 -3.71 18.30
CA ASN A 12 10.57 -5.04 17.89
C ASN A 12 9.45 -5.82 17.19
N VAL A 13 8.22 -5.69 17.66
CA VAL A 13 7.03 -6.28 16.99
C VAL A 13 6.83 -5.62 15.62
N LEU A 14 7.01 -4.30 15.53
CA LEU A 14 6.96 -3.59 14.25
C LEU A 14 8.02 -4.10 13.28
N LYS A 15 9.24 -4.37 13.77
CA LYS A 15 10.35 -4.88 12.97
C LYS A 15 10.11 -6.32 12.52
N MET A 16 9.66 -7.20 13.41
CA MET A 16 9.26 -8.56 13.05
C MET A 16 8.18 -8.57 11.96
N VAL A 17 7.18 -7.71 12.04
CA VAL A 17 6.16 -7.59 10.98
C VAL A 17 6.80 -7.19 9.64
N GLN A 18 7.72 -6.22 9.63
CA GLN A 18 8.43 -5.82 8.42
C GLN A 18 9.26 -6.97 7.83
N ASP A 19 9.91 -7.75 8.69
CA ASP A 19 10.79 -8.85 8.29
C ASP A 19 10.00 -10.08 7.79
N THR A 20 8.78 -10.31 8.28
CA THR A 20 7.98 -11.50 7.93
C THR A 20 7.09 -11.30 6.70
N LEU A 21 6.67 -10.06 6.42
CA LEU A 21 5.82 -9.73 5.27
C LEU A 21 6.42 -10.13 3.89
N PRO A 22 7.72 -9.90 3.59
CA PRO A 22 8.27 -10.19 2.26
C PRO A 22 8.35 -11.69 1.91
N ASP A 23 8.39 -12.59 2.90
CA ASP A 23 8.57 -14.05 2.70
C ASP A 23 7.30 -14.78 2.25
N SER A 24 6.15 -14.11 2.23
CA SER A 24 4.89 -14.71 1.80
C SER A 24 4.73 -14.64 0.27
N PHE A 25 4.95 -15.78 -0.38
CA PHE A 25 4.95 -15.98 -1.84
C PHE A 25 3.80 -15.20 -2.55
N ARG A 26 4.16 -14.38 -3.54
CA ARG A 26 3.28 -13.58 -4.43
C ARG A 26 2.49 -12.41 -3.80
N ALA A 27 2.12 -12.47 -2.52
CA ALA A 27 1.41 -11.37 -1.82
C ALA A 27 2.34 -10.51 -0.94
N GLY A 28 3.53 -11.01 -0.60
CA GLY A 28 4.44 -10.41 0.37
C GLY A 28 4.96 -9.04 -0.05
N ARG A 29 5.36 -8.86 -1.31
CA ARG A 29 5.80 -7.55 -1.82
C ARG A 29 4.66 -6.53 -1.77
N ARG A 30 3.45 -6.90 -2.20
CA ARG A 30 2.26 -6.04 -2.11
C ARG A 30 1.95 -5.66 -0.66
N ASN A 31 1.87 -6.65 0.23
CA ASN A 31 1.51 -6.42 1.64
C ASN A 31 2.58 -5.59 2.38
N TYR A 32 3.87 -5.82 2.09
CA TYR A 32 4.97 -5.00 2.57
C TYR A 32 4.82 -3.55 2.10
N THR A 33 4.57 -3.31 0.80
CA THR A 33 4.39 -1.94 0.29
C THR A 33 3.14 -1.27 0.87
N ILE A 34 2.03 -2.00 1.05
CA ILE A 34 0.83 -1.48 1.75
C ILE A 34 1.19 -1.03 3.17
N PHE A 35 1.94 -1.84 3.90
CA PHE A 35 2.36 -1.53 5.25
C PHE A 35 3.28 -0.32 5.32
N GLN A 36 4.27 -0.25 4.43
CA GLN A 36 5.20 0.88 4.35
C GLN A 36 4.49 2.19 3.99
N VAL A 37 3.60 2.15 3.00
CA VAL A 37 2.77 3.31 2.61
C VAL A 37 1.86 3.71 3.76
N GLY A 38 1.16 2.78 4.41
CA GLY A 38 0.30 3.08 5.56
C GLY A 38 1.07 3.73 6.70
N LYS A 39 2.27 3.21 7.02
CA LYS A 39 3.16 3.77 8.04
C LYS A 39 3.64 5.18 7.70
N ALA A 40 4.07 5.42 6.46
CA ALA A 40 4.63 6.71 6.05
C ALA A 40 3.57 7.80 5.84
N THR A 41 2.37 7.41 5.40
CA THR A 41 1.29 8.33 5.06
C THR A 41 0.27 8.53 6.19
N LEU A 42 0.34 7.69 7.25
CA LEU A 42 -0.59 7.65 8.37
C LEU A 42 -2.07 7.49 7.95
N LEU A 43 -2.28 6.96 6.75
CA LEU A 43 -3.60 6.67 6.23
C LEU A 43 -4.16 5.41 6.87
N ARG A 44 -5.50 5.35 6.95
CA ARG A 44 -6.18 4.11 7.29
C ARG A 44 -5.95 3.09 6.18
N VAL A 45 -5.88 1.82 6.53
CA VAL A 45 -5.65 0.74 5.56
C VAL A 45 -6.67 0.76 4.42
N SER A 46 -7.94 1.06 4.72
CA SER A 46 -9.00 1.21 3.72
C SER A 46 -8.74 2.32 2.70
N ASP A 47 -8.20 3.45 3.15
CA ASP A 47 -7.82 4.55 2.26
C ASP A 47 -6.62 4.14 1.39
N VAL A 48 -5.60 3.50 1.97
CA VAL A 48 -4.41 2.99 1.26
C VAL A 48 -4.79 1.98 0.16
N MET A 49 -5.70 1.05 0.45
CA MET A 49 -6.15 0.04 -0.53
C MET A 49 -6.85 0.67 -1.73
N THR A 50 -7.43 1.86 -1.57
CA THR A 50 -8.16 2.56 -2.64
C THR A 50 -7.34 3.62 -3.35
N LEU A 51 -6.02 3.65 -3.15
CA LEU A 51 -5.11 4.50 -3.91
C LEU A 51 -4.99 4.03 -5.36
N LYS A 52 -4.96 4.98 -6.30
CA LYS A 52 -4.71 4.70 -7.71
C LYS A 52 -3.24 4.89 -8.06
N LYS A 53 -2.78 4.21 -9.11
CA LYS A 53 -1.43 4.44 -9.65
C LYS A 53 -1.23 5.90 -10.05
N SER A 54 -2.24 6.53 -10.65
CA SER A 54 -2.21 7.94 -11.05
C SER A 54 -2.02 8.92 -9.90
N ASP A 55 -2.37 8.52 -8.67
CA ASP A 55 -2.22 9.37 -7.49
C ASP A 55 -0.75 9.43 -7.06
N ILE A 56 -0.01 8.35 -7.27
CA ILE A 56 1.35 8.12 -6.76
C ILE A 56 2.43 8.28 -7.83
N TYR A 57 2.19 7.74 -9.02
CA TYR A 57 3.15 7.77 -10.13
C TYR A 57 2.82 8.89 -11.11
N ASN A 58 3.86 9.44 -11.70
CA ASN A 58 3.79 10.29 -12.89
C ASN A 58 3.67 9.43 -14.14
N SER A 59 3.33 10.04 -15.27
CA SER A 59 3.19 9.36 -16.56
C SER A 59 4.48 8.73 -17.08
N ASP A 60 5.64 9.18 -16.59
CA ASP A 60 6.96 8.62 -16.90
C ASP A 60 7.36 7.44 -16.00
N GLY A 61 6.49 7.03 -15.06
CA GLY A 61 6.76 5.97 -14.09
C GLY A 61 7.53 6.42 -12.84
N SER A 62 7.92 7.70 -12.74
CA SER A 62 8.52 8.24 -11.53
C SER A 62 7.49 8.40 -10.41
N VAL A 63 7.94 8.25 -9.15
CA VAL A 63 7.08 8.44 -7.98
C VAL A 63 7.04 9.92 -7.61
N LYS A 64 5.83 10.46 -7.42
CA LYS A 64 5.62 11.83 -6.94
C LYS A 64 6.19 12.02 -5.54
N HIS A 65 6.70 13.21 -5.24
CA HIS A 65 7.13 13.55 -3.87
C HIS A 65 5.94 13.69 -2.91
N THR A 66 4.82 14.17 -3.42
CA THR A 66 3.56 14.32 -2.69
C THR A 66 2.38 13.84 -3.52
N ALA A 67 1.38 13.27 -2.87
CA ALA A 67 0.10 12.92 -3.50
C ALA A 67 -1.05 13.63 -2.80
N PHE A 68 -1.97 14.21 -3.57
CA PHE A 68 -3.17 14.84 -3.06
C PHE A 68 -4.33 13.85 -3.16
N ILE A 69 -4.83 13.39 -2.02
CA ILE A 69 -5.97 12.48 -1.95
C ILE A 69 -7.13 13.14 -1.20
N HIS A 70 -8.35 12.70 -1.46
CA HIS A 70 -9.51 13.14 -0.68
C HIS A 70 -9.89 12.04 0.31
N ASP A 71 -9.87 12.35 1.60
CA ASP A 71 -10.32 11.43 2.65
C ASP A 71 -11.81 11.16 2.45
N LYS A 72 -12.18 9.89 2.24
CA LYS A 72 -13.58 9.50 1.94
C LYS A 72 -14.54 9.80 3.08
N LYS A 73 -14.06 9.81 4.32
CA LYS A 73 -14.89 10.00 5.52
C LYS A 73 -15.19 11.47 5.77
N THR A 74 -14.23 12.35 5.50
CA THR A 74 -14.33 13.79 5.82
C THR A 74 -14.47 14.69 4.59
N GLY A 75 -14.20 14.16 3.39
CA GLY A 75 -14.16 14.93 2.14
C GLY A 75 -12.98 15.90 2.03
N LYS A 76 -12.10 15.96 3.05
CA LYS A 76 -10.98 16.88 3.08
C LYS A 76 -9.82 16.37 2.23
N ALA A 77 -9.15 17.29 1.55
CA ALA A 77 -7.88 16.99 0.89
C ALA A 77 -6.82 16.66 1.95
N ASN A 78 -6.09 15.58 1.72
CA ASN A 78 -4.94 15.16 2.50
C ASN A 78 -3.73 15.07 1.57
N THR A 79 -2.60 15.62 2.02
CA THR A 79 -1.35 15.62 1.26
C THR A 79 -0.44 14.54 1.83
N LEU A 80 -0.22 13.48 1.06
CA LEU A 80 0.64 12.38 1.43
C LEU A 80 2.08 12.73 1.12
N TYR A 81 2.98 12.55 2.08
CA TYR A 81 4.41 12.70 1.87
C TYR A 81 5.03 11.36 1.47
N LEU A 82 5.38 11.21 0.20
CA LEU A 82 5.81 9.93 -0.38
C LEU A 82 7.33 9.75 -0.40
N LYS A 83 8.10 10.81 -0.17
CA LYS A 83 9.58 10.77 -0.15
C LYS A 83 10.15 9.61 0.69
N PRO A 84 9.64 9.28 1.89
CA PRO A 84 10.18 8.19 2.70
C PRO A 84 9.96 6.79 2.12
N VAL A 85 8.94 6.61 1.27
CA VAL A 85 8.55 5.32 0.68
C VAL A 85 8.81 5.27 -0.82
N GLN A 86 9.50 6.27 -1.37
CA GLN A 86 9.76 6.39 -2.79
C GLN A 86 10.48 5.17 -3.36
N GLN A 87 11.50 4.68 -2.65
CA GLN A 87 12.25 3.50 -3.07
C GLN A 87 11.39 2.23 -3.04
N ASP A 88 10.60 2.03 -1.99
CA ASP A 88 9.68 0.89 -1.86
C ASP A 88 8.62 0.91 -2.99
N LEU A 89 8.12 2.10 -3.36
CA LEU A 89 7.15 2.29 -4.44
C LEU A 89 7.76 2.05 -5.83
N LEU A 90 9.01 2.44 -6.07
CA LEU A 90 9.72 2.14 -7.32
C LEU A 90 9.94 0.64 -7.47
N GLN A 91 10.45 -0.04 -6.43
CA GLN A 91 10.65 -1.49 -6.44
C GLN A 91 9.33 -2.26 -6.63
N TYR A 92 8.23 -1.74 -6.10
CA TYR A 92 6.92 -2.31 -6.30
C TYR A 92 6.41 -2.07 -7.73
N HIS A 93 6.64 -0.89 -8.30
CA HIS A 93 6.31 -0.60 -9.70
C HIS A 93 7.03 -1.56 -10.67
N ASP A 94 8.34 -1.74 -10.50
CA ASP A 94 9.14 -2.64 -11.34
C ASP A 94 8.61 -4.08 -11.26
N TRP A 95 8.22 -4.52 -10.07
CA TRP A 95 7.61 -5.83 -9.88
C TRP A 95 6.25 -5.96 -10.56
N LEU A 96 5.38 -4.94 -10.49
CA LEU A 96 4.11 -4.95 -11.22
C LEU A 96 4.32 -5.08 -12.73
N VAL A 97 5.34 -4.42 -13.28
CA VAL A 97 5.70 -4.51 -14.70
C VAL A 97 6.21 -5.91 -15.05
N GLN A 98 7.11 -6.48 -14.23
CA GLN A 98 7.65 -7.84 -14.42
C GLN A 98 6.56 -8.91 -14.41
N GLU A 99 5.59 -8.79 -13.51
CA GLU A 99 4.45 -9.72 -13.40
C GLU A 99 3.31 -9.40 -14.41
N ASN A 100 3.49 -8.40 -15.26
CA ASN A 100 2.49 -7.93 -16.24
C ASN A 100 1.13 -7.56 -15.61
N ILE A 101 1.16 -6.93 -14.42
CA ILE A 101 -0.03 -6.54 -13.66
C ILE A 101 -0.47 -5.13 -14.07
N ASN A 102 -1.40 -5.09 -15.02
CA ASN A 102 -2.05 -3.85 -15.49
C ASN A 102 -3.33 -3.59 -14.69
N SER A 103 -3.30 -2.56 -13.85
CA SER A 103 -4.41 -2.14 -12.98
C SER A 103 -4.35 -0.64 -12.77
N GLU A 104 -5.53 -0.01 -12.69
CA GLU A 104 -5.68 1.39 -12.26
C GLU A 104 -5.33 1.56 -10.77
N TRP A 105 -5.68 0.57 -9.95
CA TRP A 105 -5.38 0.54 -8.52
C TRP A 105 -3.89 0.30 -8.27
N LEU A 106 -3.35 1.02 -7.29
CA LEU A 106 -1.98 0.81 -6.81
C LEU A 106 -1.83 -0.61 -6.23
N PHE A 107 -2.82 -1.07 -5.48
CA PHE A 107 -2.85 -2.39 -4.87
C PHE A 107 -4.03 -3.22 -5.42
N PRO A 108 -3.87 -3.88 -6.59
CA PRO A 108 -4.93 -4.72 -7.14
C PRO A 108 -5.18 -5.98 -6.31
N SER A 109 -6.44 -6.44 -6.32
CA SER A 109 -6.80 -7.75 -5.80
C SER A 109 -6.17 -8.87 -6.64
N THR A 110 -5.63 -9.89 -5.99
CA THR A 110 -5.03 -11.08 -6.61
C THR A 110 -6.02 -11.95 -7.37
N SER A 111 -7.32 -11.81 -7.10
CA SER A 111 -8.38 -12.57 -7.79
C SER A 111 -9.05 -11.77 -8.90
N HIS A 112 -9.01 -10.43 -8.84
CA HIS A 112 -9.65 -9.55 -9.83
C HIS A 112 -8.84 -8.26 -9.96
N HIS A 113 -7.97 -8.18 -10.97
CA HIS A 113 -7.10 -7.00 -11.20
C HIS A 113 -7.87 -5.68 -11.45
N ASN A 114 -9.17 -5.76 -11.76
CA ASN A 114 -10.05 -4.59 -11.91
C ASN A 114 -10.61 -4.05 -10.58
N ARG A 115 -10.28 -4.66 -9.44
CA ARG A 115 -10.79 -4.28 -8.11
C ARG A 115 -9.65 -4.04 -7.13
N HIS A 116 -9.85 -3.12 -6.19
CA HIS A 116 -8.97 -2.97 -5.04
C HIS A 116 -9.07 -4.20 -4.13
N ILE A 117 -8.00 -4.50 -3.40
CA ILE A 117 -8.01 -5.55 -2.39
C ILE A 117 -9.01 -5.23 -1.27
N THR A 118 -9.74 -6.25 -0.82
CA THR A 118 -10.71 -6.15 0.29
C THR A 118 -10.02 -6.36 1.63
N GLU A 119 -10.53 -5.68 2.68
CA GLU A 119 -10.02 -5.72 4.07
C GLU A 119 -9.80 -7.15 4.61
N GLN A 120 -10.68 -8.08 4.23
CA GLN A 120 -10.60 -9.50 4.61
C GLN A 120 -9.43 -10.29 4.00
N THR A 121 -8.74 -9.74 2.99
CA THR A 121 -7.66 -10.44 2.27
C THR A 121 -6.27 -9.91 2.64
N VAL A 122 -6.20 -8.83 3.43
CA VAL A 122 -4.94 -8.20 3.87
C VAL A 122 -4.44 -8.77 5.21
N LEU A 123 -5.33 -9.38 6.00
CA LEU A 123 -5.04 -10.08 7.25
C LEU A 123 -5.00 -11.59 7.03
#